data_AF-A0A0R1WHH8-F1
#
_entry.id   AF-A0A0R1WHH8-F1
#
_cell.length_a   1.000
_cell.length_b   1.000
_cell.length_c   1.000
_cell.angle_alpha   90.00
_cell.angle_beta   90.00
_cell.angle_gamma   90.00
#
_symmetry.space_group_name_H-M   'P 1'
#
loop_
_entity.id
_entity.type
_entity.pdbx_description
1 polymer ?
#
loop_
_entity_poly.entity_id
_entity_poly.type
_entity_poly.pdbx_seq_one_letter_code
_entity_poly.pdbx_strand_id
1 'polypeptide(L)'
;MKKNHSVFNIAWRTVMSFLGITILSLGTAFLRGGQVGLDPFTATNTGISGYLNLSLGVYQMLVNAVIFIFILVLDRHKIGIGTLLNMVLVGFEVQWFIALYQQLFGNHLNIIVIISNLIIGLILFTLGASMYMGAELGVAPYDAIAPILSDHFHTQYRTIRIVQDILFMLVAFLIGGPVGVGTVIVAFFTGPLITYWDNHVSLPMRRAIDGVEDLSAGRRVANLLTRFGKSSYNLVTQSYELTNLMQRRLSQYSPKDIEDQLKITRRNMEIAKASYQSSERRYDMLRGELQRRKNAAAQQGSGPLAVKTQDNK
;
A
#
# COMPACT_ATOMS: atom_id res chain seq x y z
N MET A 1 -9.37 9.53 -23.78
CA MET A 1 -7.89 9.54 -23.94
C MET A 1 -7.28 8.67 -22.84
N LYS A 2 -6.63 7.54 -23.19
CA LYS A 2 -5.93 6.69 -22.20
C LYS A 2 -4.72 7.47 -21.67
N LYS A 3 -4.75 7.93 -20.41
CA LYS A 3 -3.56 8.43 -19.72
C LYS A 3 -2.59 7.27 -19.60
N ASN A 4 -1.50 7.31 -20.36
CA ASN A 4 -0.47 6.30 -20.34
C ASN A 4 0.35 6.52 -19.05
N HIS A 5 -0.11 5.97 -17.93
CA HIS A 5 0.56 6.11 -16.65
C HIS A 5 1.93 5.45 -16.72
N SER A 6 2.99 6.22 -16.44
CA SER A 6 4.31 5.64 -16.22
C SER A 6 4.25 4.59 -15.12
N VAL A 7 4.99 3.49 -15.28
CA VAL A 7 5.11 2.42 -14.26
C VAL A 7 5.48 2.98 -12.88
N PHE A 8 6.23 4.09 -12.86
CA PHE A 8 6.59 4.81 -11.64
C PHE A 8 5.39 5.44 -10.93
N ASN A 9 4.50 6.06 -11.69
CA ASN A 9 3.27 6.68 -11.19
C ASN A 9 2.35 5.61 -10.60
N ILE A 10 2.21 4.47 -11.29
CA ILE A 10 1.48 3.30 -10.77
C ILE A 10 2.10 2.81 -9.45
N ALA A 11 3.43 2.66 -9.37
CA ALA A 11 4.10 2.19 -8.16
C ALA A 11 3.86 3.12 -6.95
N TRP A 12 3.97 4.44 -7.13
CA TRP A 12 3.78 5.39 -6.05
C TRP A 12 2.30 5.53 -5.64
N ARG A 13 1.38 5.42 -6.59
CA ARG A 13 -0.06 5.26 -6.31
C ARG A 13 -0.37 3.96 -5.57
N THR A 14 0.38 2.89 -5.83
CA THR A 14 0.22 1.61 -5.11
C THR A 14 0.65 1.76 -3.67
N VAL A 15 1.76 2.46 -3.41
CA VAL A 15 2.19 2.79 -2.05
C VAL A 15 1.15 3.66 -1.33
N MET A 16 0.61 4.69 -2.00
CA MET A 16 -0.51 5.49 -1.49
C MET A 16 -1.72 4.62 -1.13
N SER A 17 -2.10 3.68 -2.01
CA SER A 17 -3.21 2.77 -1.76
C SER A 17 -2.95 1.84 -0.59
N PHE A 18 -1.75 1.27 -0.50
CA PHE A 18 -1.35 0.39 0.59
C PHE A 18 -1.39 1.14 1.93
N LEU A 19 -0.76 2.32 2.00
CA LEU A 19 -0.82 3.16 3.21
C LEU A 19 -2.25 3.55 3.58
N GLY A 20 -3.09 3.85 2.58
CA GLY A 20 -4.52 4.12 2.81
C GLY A 20 -5.24 2.93 3.43
N ILE A 21 -5.01 1.72 2.93
CA ILE A 21 -5.56 0.47 3.49
C ILE A 21 -5.09 0.26 4.92
N THR A 22 -3.81 0.47 5.20
CA THR A 22 -3.24 0.32 6.55
C THR A 22 -3.84 1.32 7.54
N ILE A 23 -3.98 2.58 7.15
CA ILE A 23 -4.61 3.62 7.98
C ILE A 23 -6.09 3.30 8.22
N LEU A 24 -6.81 2.83 7.20
CA LEU A 24 -8.20 2.41 7.31
C LEU A 24 -8.36 1.24 8.28
N SER A 25 -7.51 0.21 8.14
CA SER A 25 -7.54 -0.99 8.96
C SER A 25 -7.23 -0.68 10.42
N LEU A 26 -6.27 0.23 10.66
CA LEU A 26 -5.98 0.74 11.99
C LEU A 26 -7.19 1.48 12.59
N GLY A 27 -7.82 2.38 11.82
CA GLY A 27 -9.03 3.08 12.27
C GLY A 27 -10.16 2.13 12.65
N THR A 28 -10.36 1.10 11.85
CA THR A 28 -11.34 0.02 12.10
C THR A 28 -11.03 -0.73 13.40
N ALA A 29 -9.75 -0.98 13.69
CA ALA A 29 -9.35 -1.61 14.94
C ALA A 29 -9.63 -0.74 16.17
N PHE A 30 -9.41 0.58 16.10
CA PHE A 30 -9.80 1.52 17.17
C PHE A 30 -11.31 1.51 17.40
N LEU A 31 -12.13 1.55 16.33
CA LEU A 31 -13.59 1.49 16.43
C LEU A 31 -14.05 0.18 17.09
N ARG A 32 -13.46 -0.95 16.69
CA ARG A 32 -13.74 -2.25 17.31
C ARG A 32 -13.33 -2.29 18.77
N GLY A 33 -12.13 -1.79 19.07
CA GLY A 33 -11.54 -1.75 20.40
C GLY A 33 -12.38 -0.95 21.38
N GLY A 34 -12.94 0.18 20.95
CA GLY A 34 -13.87 0.99 21.74
C GLY A 34 -15.28 0.39 21.90
N GLN A 35 -15.56 -0.77 21.28
CA GLN A 35 -16.90 -1.36 21.21
C GLN A 35 -17.98 -0.39 20.69
N VAL A 36 -17.58 0.60 19.91
CA VAL A 36 -18.50 1.60 19.35
C VAL A 36 -19.17 1.13 18.06
N GLY A 37 -18.76 -0.04 17.56
CA GLY A 37 -19.26 -0.63 16.32
C GLY A 37 -18.21 -0.61 15.21
N LEU A 38 -18.53 -1.22 14.07
CA LEU A 38 -17.70 -1.24 12.86
C LEU A 38 -18.39 -0.52 11.71
N ASP A 39 -17.70 -0.34 10.59
CA ASP A 39 -18.38 0.05 9.36
C ASP A 39 -19.41 -1.03 8.94
N PRO A 40 -20.50 -0.64 8.25
CA PRO A 40 -21.60 -1.57 7.95
C PRO A 40 -21.20 -2.86 7.23
N PHE A 41 -20.22 -2.78 6.31
CA PHE A 41 -19.74 -3.93 5.57
C PHE A 41 -18.93 -4.87 6.44
N THR A 42 -17.95 -4.35 7.18
CA THR A 42 -17.14 -5.16 8.10
C THR A 42 -17.98 -5.68 9.27
N ALA A 43 -18.98 -4.92 9.75
CA ALA A 43 -19.92 -5.36 10.78
C ALA A 43 -20.74 -6.56 10.31
N THR A 44 -21.29 -6.50 9.08
CA THR A 44 -22.01 -7.63 8.46
C THR A 44 -21.10 -8.84 8.33
N ASN A 45 -19.88 -8.65 7.81
CA ASN A 45 -18.93 -9.73 7.61
C ASN A 45 -18.47 -10.35 8.93
N THR A 46 -18.26 -9.54 9.97
CA THR A 46 -17.88 -10.02 11.31
C THR A 46 -19.00 -10.82 11.95
N GLY A 47 -20.26 -10.39 11.79
CA GLY A 47 -21.42 -11.12 12.28
C GLY A 47 -21.52 -12.51 11.63
N ILE A 48 -21.49 -12.56 10.29
CA ILE A 48 -21.63 -13.83 9.55
C ILE A 48 -20.42 -14.74 9.76
N SER A 49 -19.20 -14.20 9.77
CA SER A 49 -17.98 -14.99 10.00
C SER A 49 -18.01 -15.69 11.35
N GLY A 50 -18.62 -15.06 12.37
CA GLY A 50 -18.84 -15.63 13.69
C GLY A 50 -19.72 -16.88 13.68
N TYR A 51 -20.82 -16.89 12.91
CA TYR A 51 -21.67 -18.09 12.77
C TYR A 51 -20.99 -19.21 11.98
N LEU A 52 -20.17 -18.85 10.99
CA LEU A 52 -19.47 -19.82 10.14
C LEU A 52 -18.15 -20.33 10.74
N ASN A 53 -17.75 -19.83 11.92
CA ASN A 53 -16.44 -20.10 12.55
C ASN A 53 -15.25 -19.84 11.59
N LEU A 54 -15.40 -18.86 10.71
CA LEU A 54 -14.34 -18.43 9.80
C LEU A 54 -13.64 -17.19 10.37
N SER A 55 -12.36 -17.03 10.06
CA SER A 55 -11.67 -15.77 10.36
C SER A 55 -12.27 -14.64 9.52
N LEU A 56 -12.34 -13.44 10.12
CA LEU A 56 -12.85 -12.25 9.45
C LEU A 56 -12.15 -12.01 8.11
N GLY A 57 -10.82 -12.14 8.07
CA GLY A 57 -10.04 -11.96 6.84
C GLY A 57 -10.42 -12.92 5.73
N VAL A 58 -10.56 -14.21 6.04
CA VAL A 58 -10.94 -15.23 5.03
C VAL A 58 -12.37 -15.01 4.54
N TYR A 59 -13.32 -14.76 5.45
CA TYR A 59 -14.70 -14.54 5.07
C TYR A 59 -14.87 -13.28 4.21
N GLN A 60 -14.26 -12.18 4.63
CA GLN A 60 -14.30 -10.92 3.87
C GLN A 60 -13.62 -11.04 2.51
N MET A 61 -12.53 -11.80 2.40
CA MET A 61 -11.90 -12.12 1.11
C MET A 61 -12.84 -12.91 0.21
N LEU A 62 -13.57 -13.90 0.73
CA LEU A 62 -14.54 -14.69 -0.04
C LEU A 62 -15.72 -13.84 -0.51
N VAL A 63 -16.29 -13.01 0.36
CA VAL A 63 -17.39 -12.10 -0.01
C VAL A 63 -16.92 -11.13 -1.09
N ASN A 64 -15.75 -10.50 -0.93
CA ASN A 64 -15.17 -9.64 -1.95
C ASN A 64 -14.88 -10.41 -3.25
N ALA A 65 -14.45 -11.67 -3.21
CA ALA A 65 -14.27 -12.50 -4.40
C ALA A 65 -15.57 -12.70 -5.17
N VAL A 66 -16.67 -12.96 -4.46
CA VAL A 66 -18.00 -13.10 -5.07
C VAL A 66 -18.43 -11.78 -5.72
N ILE A 67 -18.35 -10.66 -4.99
CA ILE A 67 -18.70 -9.34 -5.54
C ILE A 67 -17.79 -9.00 -6.73
N PHE A 68 -16.50 -9.35 -6.66
CA PHE A 68 -15.54 -9.16 -7.74
C PHE A 68 -15.92 -9.92 -9.01
N ILE A 69 -16.39 -11.17 -8.90
CA ILE A 69 -16.88 -11.94 -10.05
C ILE A 69 -18.10 -11.25 -10.68
N PHE A 70 -19.04 -10.74 -9.88
CA PHE A 70 -20.18 -9.98 -10.40
C PHE A 70 -19.76 -8.71 -11.13
N ILE A 71 -18.81 -7.95 -10.57
CA ILE A 71 -18.29 -6.72 -11.18
C ILE A 71 -17.46 -7.03 -12.43
N LEU A 72 -16.73 -8.13 -12.47
CA LEU A 72 -16.03 -8.60 -13.68
C LEU A 72 -17.00 -8.85 -14.85
N VAL A 73 -18.26 -9.16 -14.58
CA VAL A 73 -19.29 -9.33 -15.62
C VAL A 73 -19.93 -8.00 -16.00
N LEU A 74 -20.16 -7.10 -15.03
CA LEU A 74 -20.81 -5.80 -15.28
C LEU A 74 -19.88 -4.74 -15.87
N ASP A 75 -18.70 -4.53 -15.30
CA ASP A 75 -17.79 -3.43 -15.66
C ASP A 75 -16.32 -3.78 -15.36
N ARG A 76 -15.63 -4.31 -16.37
CA ARG A 76 -14.22 -4.68 -16.28
C ARG A 76 -13.27 -3.47 -16.21
N HIS A 77 -13.74 -2.26 -16.50
CA HIS A 77 -12.88 -1.08 -16.55
C HIS A 77 -12.52 -0.55 -15.16
N LYS A 78 -13.29 -0.88 -14.13
CA LYS A 78 -13.04 -0.44 -12.74
C LYS A 78 -12.09 -1.36 -11.96
N ILE A 79 -11.57 -2.42 -12.58
CA ILE A 79 -10.69 -3.41 -11.96
C ILE A 79 -9.22 -3.08 -12.23
N GLY A 80 -8.43 -2.98 -11.15
CA GLY A 80 -6.99 -2.79 -11.24
C GLY A 80 -6.23 -3.46 -10.09
N ILE A 81 -4.92 -3.22 -10.02
CA ILE A 81 -4.03 -3.78 -9.00
C ILE A 81 -4.50 -3.39 -7.57
N GLY A 82 -5.04 -2.18 -7.42
CA GLY A 82 -5.63 -1.68 -6.17
C GLY A 82 -6.85 -2.48 -5.71
N THR A 83 -7.68 -3.00 -6.64
CA THR A 83 -8.84 -3.84 -6.30
C THR A 83 -8.40 -5.14 -5.64
N LEU A 84 -7.37 -5.80 -6.19
CA LEU A 84 -6.82 -7.04 -5.63
C LEU A 84 -6.15 -6.80 -4.26
N LEU A 85 -5.38 -5.72 -4.14
CA LEU A 85 -4.76 -5.32 -2.88
C LEU A 85 -5.82 -5.09 -1.80
N ASN A 86 -6.85 -4.31 -2.08
CA ASN A 86 -7.94 -4.07 -1.11
C ASN A 86 -8.69 -5.34 -0.73
N MET A 87 -9.08 -6.14 -1.74
CA MET A 87 -9.87 -7.36 -1.55
C MET A 87 -9.18 -8.34 -0.61
N VAL A 88 -7.85 -8.46 -0.69
CA VAL A 88 -7.07 -9.36 0.16
C VAL A 88 -6.67 -8.67 1.46
N LEU A 89 -6.02 -7.51 1.40
CA LEU A 89 -5.35 -6.92 2.56
C LEU A 89 -6.30 -6.41 3.63
N VAL A 90 -7.42 -5.76 3.27
CA VAL A 90 -8.29 -5.08 4.26
C VAL A 90 -8.74 -6.06 5.36
N GLY A 91 -9.25 -7.23 4.99
CA GLY A 91 -9.74 -8.20 5.97
C GLY A 91 -8.64 -8.74 6.90
N PHE A 92 -7.46 -9.04 6.36
CA PHE A 92 -6.33 -9.54 7.14
C PHE A 92 -5.68 -8.45 8.01
N GLU A 93 -5.52 -7.25 7.48
CA GLU A 93 -4.97 -6.10 8.22
C GLU A 93 -5.91 -5.69 9.36
N VAL A 94 -7.23 -5.60 9.11
CA VAL A 94 -8.21 -5.32 10.16
C VAL A 94 -8.12 -6.38 11.26
N GLN A 95 -8.09 -7.67 10.91
CA GLN A 95 -7.95 -8.74 11.89
C GLN A 95 -6.66 -8.61 12.71
N TRP A 96 -5.54 -8.32 12.05
CA TRP A 96 -4.24 -8.17 12.69
C TRP A 96 -4.20 -6.94 13.61
N PHE A 97 -4.68 -5.78 13.16
CA PHE A 97 -4.73 -4.57 13.96
C PHE A 97 -5.68 -4.69 15.14
N ILE A 98 -6.81 -5.40 15.01
CA ILE A 98 -7.69 -5.70 16.15
C ILE A 98 -6.93 -6.51 17.21
N ALA A 99 -6.19 -7.54 16.80
CA ALA A 99 -5.40 -8.34 17.73
C ALA A 99 -4.28 -7.52 18.39
N LEU A 100 -3.59 -6.68 17.61
CA LEU A 100 -2.56 -5.77 18.11
C LEU A 100 -3.13 -4.75 19.11
N TYR A 101 -4.29 -4.17 18.79
CA TYR A 101 -4.98 -3.24 19.68
C TYR A 101 -5.29 -3.88 21.04
N GLN A 102 -5.82 -5.11 21.03
CA GLN A 102 -6.12 -5.85 22.25
C GLN A 102 -4.86 -6.14 23.08
N GLN A 103 -3.73 -6.42 22.44
CA GLN A 103 -2.45 -6.62 23.14
C GLN A 103 -1.90 -5.34 23.77
N LEU A 104 -2.04 -4.19 23.10
CA LEU A 104 -1.49 -2.91 23.56
C LEU A 104 -2.34 -2.22 24.62
N PHE A 105 -3.68 -2.24 24.47
CA PHE A 105 -4.60 -1.46 25.29
C PHE A 105 -5.46 -2.32 26.23
N GLY A 106 -5.49 -3.63 26.05
CA GLY A 106 -6.34 -4.54 26.82
C GLY A 106 -7.83 -4.28 26.63
N ASN A 107 -8.65 -4.76 27.58
CA ASN A 107 -10.12 -4.62 27.55
C ASN A 107 -10.64 -3.56 28.55
N HIS A 108 -9.80 -2.62 28.99
CA HIS A 108 -10.21 -1.59 29.94
C HIS A 108 -10.96 -0.45 29.25
N LEU A 109 -12.29 -0.55 29.25
CA LEU A 109 -13.16 0.45 28.65
C LEU A 109 -13.63 1.46 29.70
N ASN A 110 -13.15 2.68 29.56
CA ASN A 110 -13.72 3.87 30.21
C ASN A 110 -14.37 4.74 29.14
N ILE A 111 -15.35 5.58 29.52
CA ILE A 111 -16.04 6.50 28.61
C ILE A 111 -15.07 7.37 27.81
N ILE A 112 -13.96 7.80 28.44
CA ILE A 112 -12.90 8.58 27.77
C ILE A 112 -12.23 7.76 26.66
N VAL A 113 -11.94 6.48 26.91
CA VAL A 113 -11.33 5.57 25.94
C VAL A 113 -12.31 5.29 24.79
N ILE A 114 -13.58 5.06 25.10
CA ILE A 114 -14.64 4.83 24.11
C ILE A 114 -14.78 6.02 23.16
N ILE A 115 -14.88 7.24 23.71
CA ILE A 115 -15.00 8.48 22.92
C ILE A 115 -13.72 8.73 22.11
N SER A 116 -12.54 8.53 22.71
CA SER A 116 -11.26 8.71 22.01
C SER A 116 -11.12 7.73 20.85
N ASN A 117 -11.44 6.45 21.08
CA ASN A 117 -11.43 5.42 20.05
C ASN A 117 -12.42 5.71 18.93
N LEU A 118 -13.61 6.24 19.25
CA LEU A 118 -14.59 6.65 18.25
C LEU A 118 -14.04 7.76 17.35
N ILE A 119 -13.50 8.83 17.94
CA ILE A 119 -13.00 9.99 17.20
C ILE A 119 -11.77 9.60 16.36
N ILE A 120 -10.77 8.97 16.99
CA ILE A 120 -9.54 8.54 16.31
C ILE A 120 -9.87 7.51 15.24
N GLY A 121 -10.69 6.52 15.57
CA GLY A 121 -11.10 5.46 14.65
C GLY A 121 -11.83 6.02 13.43
N LEU A 122 -12.77 6.95 13.62
CA LEU A 122 -13.52 7.57 12.53
C LEU A 122 -12.62 8.42 11.60
N ILE A 123 -11.71 9.21 12.18
CA ILE A 123 -10.77 10.03 11.40
C ILE A 123 -9.85 9.14 10.58
N LEU A 124 -9.22 8.14 11.20
CA LEU A 124 -8.32 7.22 10.52
C LEU A 124 -9.06 6.40 9.46
N PHE A 125 -10.25 5.88 9.77
CA PHE A 125 -11.06 5.11 8.83
C PHE A 125 -11.39 5.92 7.57
N THR A 126 -11.94 7.13 7.74
CA THR A 126 -12.36 7.97 6.61
C THR A 126 -11.18 8.54 5.81
N LEU A 127 -10.07 8.87 6.48
CA LEU A 127 -8.84 9.30 5.84
C LEU A 127 -8.21 8.18 5.01
N GLY A 128 -8.05 6.99 5.61
CA GLY A 128 -7.52 5.82 4.92
C GLY A 128 -8.39 5.42 3.73
N ALA A 129 -9.72 5.48 3.91
CA ALA A 129 -10.68 5.23 2.85
C ALA A 129 -10.49 6.17 1.65
N SER A 130 -10.37 7.47 1.94
CA SER A 130 -10.07 8.47 0.92
C SER A 130 -8.74 8.23 0.22
N MET A 131 -7.67 7.90 0.96
CA MET A 131 -6.34 7.69 0.39
C MET A 131 -6.28 6.49 -0.57
N TYR A 132 -6.92 5.35 -0.25
CA TYR A 132 -6.90 4.22 -1.18
C TYR A 132 -7.82 4.45 -2.39
N MET A 133 -9.00 5.05 -2.20
CA MET A 133 -9.91 5.35 -3.33
C MET A 133 -9.30 6.41 -4.25
N GLY A 134 -8.72 7.46 -3.69
CA GLY A 134 -8.06 8.55 -4.42
C GLY A 134 -6.81 8.11 -5.18
N ALA A 135 -6.27 6.91 -4.89
CA ALA A 135 -5.18 6.32 -5.67
C ALA A 135 -5.63 5.87 -7.09
N GLU A 136 -6.94 5.73 -7.38
CA GLU A 136 -7.56 5.19 -8.61
C GLU A 136 -6.80 4.02 -9.29
N LEU A 137 -6.24 3.10 -8.50
CA LEU A 137 -5.63 1.88 -9.04
C LEU A 137 -6.62 0.72 -9.17
N GLY A 138 -7.91 1.04 -9.22
CA GLY A 138 -9.01 0.10 -9.01
C GLY A 138 -9.59 0.26 -7.62
N VAL A 139 -10.91 0.16 -7.53
CA VAL A 139 -11.69 0.33 -6.30
C VAL A 139 -12.06 -1.06 -5.76
N ALA A 140 -12.20 -1.21 -4.45
CA ALA A 140 -12.63 -2.49 -3.88
C ALA A 140 -14.02 -2.87 -4.43
N PRO A 141 -14.35 -4.17 -4.58
CA PRO A 141 -15.62 -4.59 -5.17
C PRO A 141 -16.84 -3.99 -4.47
N TYR A 142 -16.85 -4.00 -3.13
CA TYR A 142 -17.89 -3.34 -2.33
C TYR A 142 -18.00 -1.83 -2.60
N ASP A 143 -16.85 -1.16 -2.72
CA ASP A 143 -16.79 0.29 -2.89
C ASP A 143 -17.10 0.74 -4.31
N ALA A 144 -17.03 -0.16 -5.28
CA ALA A 144 -17.44 0.10 -6.66
C ALA A 144 -18.96 0.07 -6.84
N ILE A 145 -19.72 -0.50 -5.90
CA ILE A 145 -21.20 -0.57 -5.95
C ILE A 145 -21.81 0.85 -5.98
N ALA A 146 -21.45 1.70 -5.02
CA ALA A 146 -22.00 3.06 -4.93
C ALA A 146 -21.69 3.95 -6.16
N PRO A 147 -20.46 3.98 -6.72
CA PRO A 147 -20.19 4.66 -7.97
C PRO A 147 -20.96 4.10 -9.16
N ILE A 148 -21.05 2.76 -9.31
CA ILE A 148 -21.81 2.14 -10.42
C ILE A 148 -23.29 2.52 -10.36
N LEU A 149 -23.88 2.47 -9.17
CA LEU A 149 -25.27 2.89 -8.95
C LEU A 149 -25.45 4.39 -9.18
N SER A 150 -24.47 5.23 -8.82
CA SER A 150 -24.48 6.68 -9.05
C SER A 150 -24.48 7.01 -10.53
N ASP A 151 -23.66 6.31 -11.31
CA ASP A 151 -23.61 6.45 -12.76
C ASP A 151 -24.93 6.00 -13.40
N HIS A 152 -25.55 4.92 -12.88
CA HIS A 152 -26.79 4.35 -13.42
C HIS A 152 -28.05 5.16 -13.07
N PHE A 153 -28.17 5.65 -11.84
CA PHE A 153 -29.33 6.41 -11.35
C PHE A 153 -29.16 7.94 -11.50
N HIS A 154 -28.05 8.41 -12.07
CA HIS A 154 -27.71 9.84 -12.23
C HIS A 154 -27.88 10.67 -10.94
N THR A 155 -27.63 10.04 -9.80
CA THR A 155 -27.81 10.62 -8.47
C THR A 155 -26.46 10.83 -7.81
N GLN A 156 -26.33 11.80 -6.91
CA GLN A 156 -25.08 12.08 -6.21
C GLN A 156 -24.53 10.84 -5.48
N TYR A 157 -23.25 10.56 -5.68
CA TYR A 157 -22.51 9.47 -5.02
C TYR A 157 -22.75 9.42 -3.51
N ARG A 158 -22.77 10.59 -2.85
CA ARG A 158 -23.02 10.72 -1.41
C ARG A 158 -24.32 10.05 -0.98
N THR A 159 -25.42 10.28 -1.70
CA THR A 159 -26.74 9.77 -1.34
C THR A 159 -26.79 8.26 -1.45
N ILE A 160 -26.27 7.71 -2.55
CA ILE A 160 -26.25 6.26 -2.78
C ILE A 160 -25.35 5.56 -1.79
N ARG A 161 -24.20 6.14 -1.46
CA ARG A 161 -23.29 5.57 -0.46
C ARG A 161 -23.95 5.48 0.92
N ILE A 162 -24.66 6.54 1.33
CA ILE A 162 -25.42 6.53 2.60
C ILE A 162 -26.51 5.44 2.57
N VAL A 163 -27.28 5.33 1.49
CA VAL A 163 -28.33 4.30 1.37
C VAL A 163 -27.73 2.89 1.42
N GLN A 164 -26.64 2.64 0.69
CA GLN A 164 -25.92 1.37 0.73
C GLN A 164 -25.46 1.04 2.15
N ASP A 165 -24.77 1.98 2.81
CA ASP A 165 -24.24 1.78 4.16
C ASP A 165 -25.37 1.57 5.19
N ILE A 166 -26.52 2.24 5.06
CA ILE A 166 -27.71 2.01 5.90
C ILE A 166 -28.28 0.59 5.68
N LEU A 167 -28.40 0.13 4.44
CA LEU A 167 -28.91 -1.21 4.15
C LEU A 167 -28.00 -2.29 4.76
N PHE A 168 -26.68 -2.16 4.59
CA PHE A 168 -25.71 -3.07 5.22
C PHE A 168 -25.75 -2.98 6.74
N MET A 169 -25.96 -1.79 7.32
CA MET A 169 -26.08 -1.63 8.76
C MET A 169 -27.30 -2.36 9.32
N LEU A 170 -28.44 -2.30 8.62
CA LEU A 170 -29.65 -3.04 9.00
C LEU A 170 -29.41 -4.55 8.94
N VAL A 171 -28.75 -5.04 7.89
CA VAL A 171 -28.38 -6.46 7.77
C VAL A 171 -27.42 -6.88 8.88
N ALA A 172 -26.38 -6.08 9.17
CA ALA A 172 -25.46 -6.33 10.28
C ALA A 172 -26.19 -6.41 11.62
N PHE A 173 -27.15 -5.52 11.85
CA PHE A 173 -27.94 -5.49 13.08
C PHE A 173 -28.79 -6.75 13.24
N LEU A 174 -29.48 -7.18 12.18
CA LEU A 174 -30.30 -8.40 12.19
C LEU A 174 -29.49 -9.67 12.42
N ILE A 175 -28.25 -9.71 11.93
CA ILE A 175 -27.34 -10.86 12.09
C ILE A 175 -26.66 -10.84 13.48
N GLY A 176 -26.73 -9.73 14.23
CA GLY A 176 -26.02 -9.58 15.50
C GLY A 176 -24.53 -9.27 15.32
N GLY A 177 -24.17 -8.63 14.20
CA GLY A 177 -22.84 -8.07 14.00
C GLY A 177 -22.54 -6.92 14.98
N PRO A 178 -21.27 -6.49 15.10
CA PRO A 178 -20.86 -5.41 15.99
C PRO A 178 -21.36 -4.04 15.48
N VAL A 179 -22.64 -3.77 15.72
CA VAL A 179 -23.31 -2.51 15.38
C VAL A 179 -23.41 -1.67 16.65
N GLY A 180 -22.96 -0.41 16.57
CA GLY A 180 -23.04 0.54 17.67
C GLY A 180 -23.16 1.98 17.19
N VAL A 181 -22.99 2.93 18.10
CA VAL A 181 -23.07 4.38 17.81
C VAL A 181 -22.11 4.79 16.70
N GLY A 182 -20.90 4.23 16.69
CA GLY A 182 -19.91 4.42 15.64
C GLY A 182 -20.37 3.91 14.29
N THR A 183 -21.07 2.78 14.20
CA THR A 183 -21.63 2.28 12.95
C THR A 183 -22.66 3.24 12.35
N VAL A 184 -23.52 3.82 13.21
CA VAL A 184 -24.49 4.83 12.77
C VAL A 184 -23.76 6.08 12.26
N ILE A 185 -22.80 6.60 13.01
CA ILE A 185 -22.00 7.76 12.58
C ILE A 185 -21.29 7.47 11.26
N VAL A 186 -20.66 6.30 11.12
CA VAL A 186 -20.01 5.87 9.89
C VAL A 186 -21.02 5.79 8.75
N ALA A 187 -22.20 5.19 8.92
CA ALA A 187 -23.18 5.06 7.84
C ALA A 187 -23.66 6.41 7.28
N PHE A 188 -23.83 7.44 8.13
CA PHE A 188 -24.29 8.76 7.69
C PHE A 188 -23.17 9.73 7.27
N PHE A 189 -22.02 9.69 7.94
CA PHE A 189 -20.94 10.68 7.77
C PHE A 189 -19.78 10.21 6.88
N THR A 190 -19.65 8.91 6.59
CA THR A 190 -18.54 8.37 5.79
C THR A 190 -18.46 8.98 4.40
N GLY A 191 -19.58 9.05 3.67
CA GLY A 191 -19.62 9.68 2.35
C GLY A 191 -19.08 11.12 2.33
N PRO A 192 -19.65 12.05 3.12
CA PRO A 192 -19.14 13.43 3.17
C PRO A 192 -17.72 13.56 3.75
N LEU A 193 -17.33 12.76 4.76
CA LEU A 193 -15.96 12.79 5.31
C LEU A 193 -14.93 12.31 4.31
N ILE A 194 -15.19 11.22 3.58
CA ILE A 194 -14.32 10.77 2.48
C ILE A 194 -14.18 11.86 1.43
N THR A 195 -15.29 12.49 1.04
CA THR A 195 -15.26 13.59 0.06
C THR A 195 -14.42 14.77 0.56
N TYR A 196 -14.48 15.08 1.86
CA TYR A 196 -13.65 16.11 2.47
C TYR A 196 -12.16 15.75 2.39
N TRP A 197 -11.78 14.53 2.82
CA TRP A 197 -10.40 14.06 2.75
C TRP A 197 -9.88 13.93 1.33
N ASP A 198 -10.77 13.62 0.38
CA ASP A 198 -10.39 13.47 -1.02
C ASP A 198 -9.89 14.82 -1.56
N ASN A 199 -10.63 15.89 -1.27
CA ASN A 199 -10.27 17.24 -1.67
C ASN A 199 -9.04 17.81 -0.94
N HIS A 200 -8.82 17.46 0.33
CA HIS A 200 -7.77 18.06 1.17
C HIS A 200 -6.47 17.27 1.23
N VAL A 201 -6.53 15.94 1.07
CA VAL A 201 -5.36 15.05 1.24
C VAL A 201 -5.13 14.20 0.01
N SER A 202 -6.12 13.43 -0.43
CA SER A 202 -5.90 12.42 -1.48
C SER A 202 -5.63 13.06 -2.84
N LEU A 203 -6.39 14.08 -3.24
CA LEU A 203 -6.19 14.82 -4.48
C LEU A 203 -4.86 15.61 -4.49
N PRO A 204 -4.50 16.39 -3.46
CA PRO A 204 -3.20 17.06 -3.41
C PRO A 204 -2.02 16.07 -3.43
N MET A 205 -2.12 14.97 -2.66
CA MET A 205 -1.08 13.95 -2.63
C MET A 205 -0.91 13.33 -4.00
N ARG A 206 -2.00 12.90 -4.65
CA ARG A 206 -1.98 12.39 -6.01
C ARG A 206 -1.41 13.39 -7.02
N ARG A 207 -1.79 14.67 -6.95
CA ARG A 207 -1.22 15.70 -7.82
C ARG A 207 0.28 15.86 -7.61
N ALA A 208 0.76 15.70 -6.37
CA ALA A 208 2.20 15.66 -6.10
C ALA A 208 2.86 14.42 -6.72
N ILE A 209 2.22 13.24 -6.67
CA ILE A 209 2.70 12.03 -7.36
C ILE A 209 2.82 12.27 -8.86
N ASP A 210 1.76 12.81 -9.46
CA ASP A 210 1.69 13.11 -10.90
C ASP A 210 2.72 14.20 -11.28
N GLY A 211 2.95 15.19 -10.42
CA GLY A 211 3.94 16.26 -10.63
C GLY A 211 5.40 15.81 -10.52
N VAL A 212 5.70 14.75 -9.75
CA VAL A 212 7.05 14.15 -9.70
C VAL A 212 7.45 13.52 -11.04
N GLU A 213 6.49 13.13 -11.86
CA GLU A 213 6.73 12.60 -13.22
C GLU A 213 7.24 13.67 -14.20
N ASP A 214 6.86 14.94 -13.97
CA ASP A 214 7.34 16.10 -14.74
C ASP A 214 8.73 16.56 -14.32
N LEU A 215 9.19 16.21 -13.11
CA LEU A 215 10.55 16.48 -12.68
C LEU A 215 11.51 15.46 -13.32
N SER A 216 12.49 15.96 -14.07
CA SER A 216 13.55 15.16 -14.73
C SER A 216 14.28 14.17 -13.80
N ALA A 217 14.27 14.41 -12.49
CA ALA A 217 14.80 13.51 -11.46
C ALA A 217 13.99 12.20 -11.35
N GLY A 218 12.65 12.25 -11.41
CA GLY A 218 11.79 11.08 -11.34
C GLY A 218 11.99 10.15 -12.54
N ARG A 219 12.03 10.72 -13.76
CA ARG A 219 12.37 9.95 -14.98
C ARG A 219 13.78 9.36 -14.94
N ARG A 220 14.77 10.08 -14.39
CA ARG A 220 16.14 9.57 -14.25
C ARG A 220 16.20 8.36 -13.31
N VAL A 221 15.57 8.44 -12.13
CA VAL A 221 15.53 7.35 -11.16
C VAL A 221 14.74 6.15 -11.72
N ALA A 222 13.59 6.38 -12.35
CA ALA A 222 12.80 5.32 -12.98
C ALA A 222 13.56 4.61 -14.12
N ASN A 223 14.23 5.37 -14.99
CA ASN A 223 15.09 4.81 -16.04
C ASN A 223 16.29 4.05 -15.45
N LEU A 224 16.82 4.51 -14.32
CA LEU A 224 17.89 3.82 -13.60
C LEU A 224 17.38 2.46 -13.07
N LEU A 225 16.27 2.46 -12.33
CA LEU A 225 15.68 1.26 -11.73
C LEU A 225 15.26 0.24 -12.79
N THR A 226 14.67 0.68 -13.90
CA THR A 226 14.30 -0.23 -15.01
C THR A 226 15.52 -0.77 -15.74
N ARG A 227 16.58 0.02 -15.94
CA ARG A 227 17.85 -0.46 -16.51
C ARG A 227 18.54 -1.46 -15.58
N PHE A 228 18.61 -1.15 -14.29
CA PHE A 228 19.14 -2.09 -13.29
C PHE A 228 18.32 -3.37 -13.24
N GLY A 229 16.99 -3.27 -13.19
CA GLY A 229 16.09 -4.43 -13.18
C GLY A 229 16.27 -5.33 -14.40
N LYS A 230 16.23 -4.76 -15.62
CA LYS A 230 16.44 -5.54 -16.86
C LYS A 230 17.84 -6.13 -16.95
N SER A 231 18.88 -5.37 -16.58
CA SER A 231 20.26 -5.83 -16.62
C SER A 231 20.50 -6.98 -15.63
N SER A 232 20.01 -6.85 -14.40
CA SER A 232 20.09 -7.89 -13.37
C SER A 232 19.30 -9.14 -13.77
N TYR A 233 18.08 -8.98 -14.26
CA TYR A 233 17.26 -10.10 -14.73
C TYR A 233 17.96 -10.86 -15.87
N ASN A 234 18.46 -10.14 -16.88
CA ASN A 234 19.15 -10.75 -18.02
C ASN A 234 20.44 -11.44 -17.59
N LEU A 235 21.24 -10.83 -16.71
CA LEU A 235 22.48 -11.44 -16.20
C LEU A 235 22.22 -12.75 -15.46
N VAL A 236 21.22 -12.78 -14.59
CA VAL A 236 20.87 -13.98 -13.82
C VAL A 236 20.26 -15.06 -14.73
N THR A 237 19.39 -14.67 -15.65
CA THR A 237 18.76 -15.62 -16.57
C THR A 237 19.81 -16.22 -17.51
N GLN A 238 20.70 -15.40 -18.06
CA GLN A 238 21.76 -15.84 -18.94
C GLN A 238 22.78 -16.74 -18.23
N SER A 239 23.12 -16.47 -16.97
CA SER A 239 23.99 -17.36 -16.20
C SER A 239 23.31 -18.70 -15.94
N TYR A 240 22.02 -18.71 -15.61
CA TYR A 240 21.25 -19.92 -15.39
C TYR A 240 21.09 -20.77 -16.66
N GLU A 241 20.79 -20.15 -17.80
CA GLU A 241 20.71 -20.83 -19.10
C GLU A 241 22.06 -21.42 -19.50
N LEU A 242 23.16 -20.69 -19.29
CA LEU A 242 24.52 -21.18 -19.57
C LEU A 242 24.86 -22.38 -18.69
N THR A 243 24.53 -22.34 -17.40
CA THR A 243 24.72 -23.47 -16.48
C THR A 243 23.89 -24.69 -16.91
N ASN A 244 22.62 -24.50 -17.26
CA ASN A 244 21.75 -25.58 -17.75
C ASN A 244 22.25 -26.19 -19.06
N LEU A 245 22.71 -25.37 -20.00
CA LEU A 245 23.30 -25.82 -21.27
C LEU A 245 24.54 -26.66 -21.03
N MET A 246 25.43 -26.22 -20.13
CA MET A 246 26.61 -26.97 -19.74
C MET A 246 26.21 -28.31 -19.11
N GLN A 247 25.30 -28.33 -18.14
CA GLN A 247 24.84 -29.57 -17.50
C GLN A 247 24.25 -30.58 -18.51
N ARG A 248 23.44 -30.12 -19.45
CA ARG A 248 22.79 -30.99 -20.46
C ARG A 248 23.76 -31.53 -21.50
N ARG A 249 24.81 -30.78 -21.82
CA ARG A 249 25.78 -31.16 -22.86
C ARG A 249 27.09 -31.66 -22.29
N LEU A 250 27.25 -31.75 -20.98
CA LEU A 250 28.51 -32.07 -20.30
C LEU A 250 29.14 -33.38 -20.79
N SER A 251 28.31 -34.38 -21.14
CA SER A 251 28.74 -35.67 -21.70
C SER A 251 29.26 -35.58 -23.15
N GLN A 252 29.02 -34.48 -23.85
CA GLN A 252 29.43 -34.23 -25.23
C GLN A 252 30.72 -33.41 -25.33
N TYR A 253 31.28 -32.93 -24.21
CA TYR A 253 32.48 -32.11 -24.21
C TYR A 253 33.73 -33.00 -24.26
N SER A 254 34.72 -32.63 -25.06
CA SER A 254 36.03 -33.28 -24.99
C SER A 254 36.76 -32.84 -23.71
N PRO A 255 37.76 -33.61 -23.22
CA PRO A 255 38.56 -33.21 -22.06
C PRO A 255 39.19 -31.81 -22.19
N LYS A 256 39.58 -31.43 -23.41
CA LYS A 256 40.13 -30.11 -23.71
C LYS A 256 39.08 -28.99 -23.60
N ASP A 257 37.85 -29.25 -24.06
CA ASP A 257 36.75 -28.28 -23.94
C ASP A 257 36.37 -28.03 -22.48
N ILE A 258 36.45 -29.06 -21.63
CA ILE A 258 36.21 -28.94 -20.18
C ILE A 258 37.30 -28.07 -19.53
N GLU A 259 38.57 -28.28 -19.90
CA GLU A 259 39.70 -27.51 -19.37
C GLU A 259 39.62 -26.02 -19.75
N ASP A 260 39.24 -25.74 -21.00
CA ASP A 260 39.01 -24.37 -21.47
C ASP A 260 37.82 -23.70 -20.75
N GLN A 261 36.71 -24.43 -20.53
CA GLN A 261 35.56 -23.92 -19.77
C GLN A 261 35.89 -23.70 -18.28
N LEU A 262 36.70 -24.56 -17.66
CA LEU A 262 37.18 -24.36 -16.29
C LEU A 262 38.01 -23.08 -16.18
N LYS A 263 38.87 -22.81 -17.18
CA LYS A 263 39.69 -21.61 -17.22
C LYS A 263 38.86 -20.33 -17.38
N ILE A 264 37.87 -20.35 -18.27
CA ILE A 264 36.91 -19.25 -18.46
C ILE A 264 36.10 -19.02 -17.18
N THR A 265 35.57 -20.08 -16.59
CA THR A 265 34.75 -20.02 -15.37
C THR A 265 35.55 -19.47 -14.19
N ARG A 266 36.79 -19.94 -13.99
CA ARG A 266 37.69 -19.42 -12.95
C ARG A 266 37.99 -17.93 -13.17
N ARG A 267 38.24 -17.51 -14.41
CA ARG A 267 38.45 -16.09 -14.74
C ARG A 267 37.22 -15.23 -14.44
N ASN A 268 36.02 -15.72 -14.77
CA ASN A 268 34.77 -15.01 -14.47
C ASN A 268 34.53 -14.89 -12.96
N MET A 269 34.86 -15.92 -12.18
CA MET A 269 34.80 -15.88 -10.72
C MET A 269 35.76 -14.84 -10.14
N GLU A 270 37.00 -14.76 -10.65
CA GLU A 270 37.97 -13.74 -10.22
C GLU A 270 37.51 -12.31 -10.56
N ILE A 271 36.95 -12.09 -11.76
CA ILE A 271 36.38 -10.78 -12.15
C ILE A 271 35.22 -10.39 -11.23
N ALA A 272 34.32 -11.33 -10.92
CA ALA A 272 33.20 -11.10 -10.02
C ALA A 272 33.69 -10.73 -8.60
N LYS A 273 34.70 -11.44 -8.09
CA LYS A 273 35.32 -11.16 -6.79
C LYS A 273 35.98 -9.78 -6.76
N ALA A 274 36.71 -9.40 -7.81
CA ALA A 274 37.32 -8.08 -7.92
C ALA A 274 36.27 -6.95 -7.98
N SER A 275 35.15 -7.17 -8.69
CA SER A 275 34.04 -6.22 -8.77
C SER A 275 33.37 -6.02 -7.41
N TYR A 276 33.18 -7.10 -6.64
CA TYR A 276 32.71 -7.04 -5.26
C TYR A 276 33.65 -6.21 -4.37
N GLN A 277 34.95 -6.53 -4.36
CA GLN A 277 35.95 -5.81 -3.55
C GLN A 277 36.09 -4.33 -3.94
N SER A 278 35.88 -3.99 -5.22
CA SER A 278 35.87 -2.59 -5.65
C SER A 278 34.65 -1.83 -5.10
N SER A 279 33.48 -2.46 -5.13
CA SER A 279 32.25 -1.90 -4.56
C SER A 279 32.35 -1.71 -3.05
N GLU A 280 32.94 -2.68 -2.34
CA GLU A 280 33.21 -2.61 -0.90
C GLU A 280 34.12 -1.44 -0.53
N ARG A 281 35.27 -1.30 -1.20
CA ARG A 281 36.17 -0.14 -0.99
C ARG A 281 35.50 1.21 -1.22
N ARG A 282 34.61 1.28 -2.22
CA ARG A 282 33.85 2.50 -2.52
C ARG A 282 32.83 2.82 -1.41
N TYR A 283 32.17 1.80 -0.87
CA TYR A 283 31.28 1.94 0.27
C TYR A 283 32.04 2.49 1.50
N ASP A 284 33.20 1.94 1.82
CA ASP A 284 34.00 2.38 2.97
C ASP A 284 34.49 3.82 2.82
N MET A 285 34.93 4.22 1.62
CA MET A 285 35.29 5.62 1.34
C MET A 285 34.11 6.57 1.58
N LEU A 286 32.94 6.25 1.04
CA LEU A 286 31.74 7.08 1.20
C LEU A 286 31.29 7.15 2.67
N ARG A 287 31.37 6.03 3.39
CA ARG A 287 31.06 5.95 4.81
C ARG A 287 32.03 6.81 5.64
N GLY A 288 33.32 6.75 5.35
CA GLY A 288 34.34 7.56 6.02
C GLY A 288 34.12 9.06 5.81
N GLU A 289 33.82 9.48 4.58
CA GLU A 289 33.52 10.88 4.26
C GLU A 289 32.23 11.36 4.93
N LEU A 290 31.17 10.54 4.93
CA LEU A 290 29.92 10.86 5.63
C LEU A 290 30.16 11.08 7.14
N GLN A 291 30.99 10.24 7.77
CA GLN A 291 31.31 10.37 9.18
C GLN A 291 32.11 11.65 9.47
N ARG A 292 33.09 11.99 8.62
CA ARG A 292 33.83 13.25 8.74
C ARG A 292 32.90 14.46 8.67
N ARG A 293 31.96 14.48 7.73
CA ARG A 293 30.98 15.57 7.59
C ARG A 293 30.04 15.68 8.78
N LYS A 294 29.57 14.54 9.31
CA LYS A 294 28.76 14.52 10.54
C LYS A 294 29.52 15.07 11.74
N ASN A 295 30.79 14.70 11.90
CA ASN A 295 31.63 15.18 12.99
C ASN A 295 31.94 16.69 12.85
N ALA A 296 32.19 17.18 11.64
CA ALA A 296 32.38 18.62 11.38
C ALA A 296 31.11 19.45 11.64
N ALA A 297 29.93 18.92 11.27
CA ALA A 297 28.65 19.55 11.55
C ALA A 297 28.35 19.61 13.07
N ALA A 298 28.71 18.56 13.82
CA ALA A 298 28.61 18.56 15.28
C ALA A 298 29.55 19.58 15.94
N GLN A 299 30.71 19.86 15.35
CA GLN A 299 31.66 20.87 15.82
C GLN A 299 31.22 22.31 15.46
N GLN A 300 30.59 22.53 14.31
CA GLN A 300 30.06 23.85 13.91
C GLN A 300 28.79 24.26 14.67
N GLY A 301 28.05 23.32 15.27
CA GLY A 301 26.93 23.63 16.18
C GLY A 301 27.32 24.16 17.56
N SER A 302 28.62 24.35 17.84
CA SER A 302 29.14 24.68 19.19
C SER A 302 29.87 26.05 19.28
N GLY A 303 29.52 27.04 18.45
CA GLY A 303 30.13 28.39 18.53
C GLY A 303 29.15 29.51 18.11
N PRO A 304 29.13 30.67 18.78
CA PRO A 304 28.05 31.65 18.66
C PRO A 304 28.08 32.38 17.30
N LEU A 305 26.92 32.42 16.65
CA LEU A 305 26.66 33.08 15.38
C LEU A 305 26.87 34.60 15.51
N ALA A 306 27.94 35.13 14.92
CA ALA A 306 28.12 36.56 14.71
C ALA A 306 27.63 36.96 13.32
N VAL A 307 26.54 37.73 13.34
CA VAL A 307 25.91 38.48 12.25
C VAL A 307 26.91 39.33 11.47
N LYS A 308 26.82 39.31 10.14
CA LYS A 308 27.11 40.50 9.30
C LYS A 308 26.12 40.59 8.14
N THR A 309 25.14 41.46 8.33
CA THR A 309 24.46 42.25 7.30
C THR A 309 25.49 43.11 6.56
N GLN A 310 25.41 43.17 5.22
CA GLN A 310 25.73 44.39 4.49
C GLN A 310 25.07 44.41 3.11
N ASP A 311 24.21 45.42 2.96
CA ASP A 311 23.57 45.91 1.76
C ASP A 311 24.53 46.20 0.61
N ASN A 312 24.01 46.12 -0.62
CA ASN A 312 24.44 47.06 -1.64
C ASN A 312 23.32 47.39 -2.64
N LYS A 313 22.95 48.68 -2.60
CA LYS A 313 22.06 49.50 -3.45
C LYS A 313 20.57 49.53 -3.15
#